data_AF-A0A8K0GA43-F1
#
_entry.id   AF-A0A8K0GA43-F1
#
_cell.length_a   1.000
_cell.length_b   1.000
_cell.length_c   1.000
_cell.angle_alpha   90.00
_cell.angle_beta   90.00
_cell.angle_gamma   90.00
#
_symmetry.space_group_name_H-M   'P 1'
#
loop_
_entity.id
_entity.type
_entity.pdbx_description
1 polymer ?
#
loop_
_entity_poly.entity_id
_entity_poly.type
_entity_poly.pdbx_seq_one_letter_code
_entity_poly.pdbx_strand_id
1 'polypeptide(L)'
;VVQFVAIDTLDVLGGIEEAANRPPRHFQQRESAFDLPHHRFVKMFRLTKPLMLKQTTTTLRFYASGSYQFDTASNKHFCMTQSSASRCINEVTEALNQDAVLNRCIRFPRNMNELHDLRHFYERYEFPGVIGCIDFTHVAIVAPNENDAQHPEHIYVNRKNYLSINV
;
A
#
# COMPACT_ATOMS: atom_id res chain seq x y z
N VAL A 1 -14.63 -10.25 10.86
CA VAL A 1 -14.75 -11.02 9.59
C VAL A 1 -13.38 -10.95 8.93
N VAL A 2 -12.97 -11.85 8.05
CA VAL A 2 -11.68 -11.79 7.31
C VAL A 2 -12.04 -11.93 5.84
N GLN A 3 -11.40 -11.18 4.94
CA GLN A 3 -11.67 -11.32 3.51
C GLN A 3 -10.68 -12.30 2.87
N PHE A 4 -11.22 -13.31 2.19
CA PHE A 4 -10.46 -14.26 1.41
C PHE A 4 -10.46 -13.84 -0.06
N VAL A 5 -9.30 -13.90 -0.69
CA VAL A 5 -9.14 -13.63 -2.13
C VAL A 5 -9.15 -14.97 -2.87
N ALA A 6 -9.96 -15.07 -3.93
CA ALA A 6 -10.09 -16.21 -4.83
C ALA A 6 -10.02 -15.72 -6.29
N ILE A 7 -9.59 -16.58 -7.22
CA ILE A 7 -9.44 -16.24 -8.64
C ILE A 7 -10.44 -17.05 -9.47
N ASP A 8 -11.17 -16.37 -10.35
CA ASP A 8 -11.76 -16.95 -11.57
C ASP A 8 -10.78 -16.73 -12.73
N THR A 9 -10.39 -17.81 -13.39
CA THR A 9 -9.36 -17.84 -14.43
C THR A 9 -9.94 -17.53 -15.81
N LEU A 10 -9.37 -16.56 -16.54
CA LEU A 10 -9.36 -16.52 -18.02
C LEU A 10 -8.27 -15.56 -18.56
N ASP A 11 -7.32 -16.18 -19.28
CA ASP A 11 -6.45 -15.73 -20.39
C ASP A 11 -5.89 -14.31 -20.50
N VAL A 12 -4.55 -14.19 -20.42
CA VAL A 12 -3.76 -13.28 -21.28
C VAL A 12 -2.36 -13.86 -21.54
N LEU A 13 -2.16 -14.56 -22.67
CA LEU A 13 -0.85 -14.98 -23.19
C LEU A 13 -0.67 -14.54 -24.65
N GLY A 14 -0.47 -13.24 -24.88
CA GLY A 14 -0.28 -12.70 -26.24
C GLY A 14 0.82 -11.64 -26.43
N GLY A 15 1.58 -11.26 -25.39
CA GLY A 15 2.50 -10.12 -25.47
C GLY A 15 3.97 -10.38 -25.11
N ILE A 16 4.35 -11.63 -24.85
CA ILE A 16 5.64 -11.94 -24.20
C ILE A 16 6.82 -12.00 -25.20
N GLU A 17 6.57 -12.31 -26.48
CA GLU A 17 7.65 -12.55 -27.44
C GLU A 17 8.35 -11.27 -27.95
N GLU A 18 7.69 -10.12 -27.94
CA GLU A 18 8.27 -8.86 -28.46
C GLU A 18 9.22 -8.16 -27.45
N ALA A 19 9.15 -8.54 -26.17
CA ALA A 19 10.01 -7.99 -25.11
C ALA A 19 11.38 -8.71 -25.01
N ALA A 20 11.49 -9.94 -25.53
CA ALA A 20 12.67 -10.80 -25.40
C ALA A 20 13.87 -10.34 -26.27
N ASN A 21 13.62 -9.56 -27.33
CA ASN A 21 14.64 -9.16 -28.32
C ASN A 21 15.30 -7.79 -28.07
N ARG A 22 15.07 -7.17 -26.91
CA ARG A 22 15.76 -5.90 -26.57
C ARG A 22 17.14 -6.20 -25.97
N PRO A 23 18.20 -5.47 -26.36
CA PRO A 23 19.52 -5.64 -25.74
C PRO A 23 19.38 -5.48 -24.22
N PRO A 24 20.07 -6.31 -23.41
CA PRO A 24 19.92 -6.29 -21.97
C PRO A 24 20.28 -4.89 -21.46
N ARG A 25 19.29 -4.18 -20.93
CA ARG A 25 19.55 -2.95 -20.18
C ARG A 25 20.50 -3.33 -19.06
N HIS A 26 21.70 -2.75 -19.09
CA HIS A 26 22.69 -2.95 -18.05
C HIS A 26 22.17 -2.29 -16.76
N PHE A 27 21.38 -3.03 -16.00
CA PHE A 27 20.95 -2.64 -14.67
C PHE A 27 22.17 -2.81 -13.75
N GLN A 28 22.95 -1.75 -13.58
CA GLN A 28 23.86 -1.68 -12.44
C GLN A 28 23.01 -1.84 -11.18
N GLN A 29 23.31 -2.86 -10.39
CA GLN A 29 22.76 -3.02 -9.04
C GLN A 29 23.13 -1.75 -8.28
N ARG A 30 22.17 -0.83 -8.11
CA ARG A 30 22.48 0.50 -7.59
C ARG A 30 22.66 0.40 -6.08
N GLU A 31 23.79 0.93 -5.61
CA GLU A 31 23.96 1.38 -4.23
C GLU A 31 22.78 2.29 -3.84
N SER A 32 22.46 2.34 -2.54
CA SER A 32 21.29 3.08 -2.06
C SER A 32 21.33 4.52 -2.59
N ALA A 33 20.17 5.05 -3.00
CA ALA A 33 20.09 6.43 -3.47
C ALA A 33 20.61 7.43 -2.43
N PHE A 34 20.58 7.06 -1.14
CA PHE A 34 21.11 7.85 -0.04
C PHE A 34 22.64 7.86 0.05
N ASP A 35 23.35 6.93 -0.61
CA ASP A 35 24.81 6.88 -0.63
C ASP A 35 25.40 7.82 -1.68
N LEU A 36 24.58 8.29 -2.64
CA LEU A 36 25.03 9.21 -3.68
C LEU A 36 25.50 10.55 -3.11
N PRO A 37 26.58 11.15 -3.63
CA PRO A 37 26.98 12.51 -3.27
C PRO A 37 25.83 13.52 -3.48
N HIS A 38 25.74 14.54 -2.61
CA HIS A 38 24.60 15.49 -2.60
C HIS A 38 24.32 16.11 -3.97
N HIS A 39 25.35 16.59 -4.66
CA HIS A 39 25.21 17.20 -5.99
C HIS A 39 24.63 16.23 -7.03
N ARG A 40 25.04 14.94 -6.97
CA ARG A 40 24.58 13.89 -7.89
C ARG A 40 23.14 13.50 -7.57
N PHE A 41 22.79 13.42 -6.29
CA PHE A 41 21.43 13.18 -5.84
C PHE A 41 20.47 14.26 -6.34
N VAL A 42 20.77 15.54 -6.10
CA VAL A 42 19.93 16.65 -6.55
C VAL A 42 19.82 16.68 -8.07
N LYS A 43 20.91 16.44 -8.80
CA LYS A 43 20.89 16.38 -10.27
C LYS A 43 19.99 15.26 -10.80
N MET A 44 19.99 14.09 -10.15
CA MET A 44 19.23 12.93 -10.59
C MET A 44 17.75 13.00 -10.20
N PHE A 45 17.47 13.32 -8.93
CA PHE A 45 16.11 13.28 -8.38
C PHE A 45 15.41 14.63 -8.40
N ARG A 46 16.13 15.72 -8.72
CA ARG A 46 15.62 17.10 -8.72
C ARG A 46 15.07 17.54 -7.35
N LEU A 47 15.53 16.91 -6.28
CA LEU A 47 15.12 17.22 -4.91
C LEU A 47 16.23 16.90 -3.89
N THR A 48 16.10 17.39 -2.66
CA THR A 48 17.14 17.25 -1.63
C THR A 48 16.90 16.04 -0.73
N LYS A 49 17.96 15.37 -0.25
CA LYS A 49 17.82 14.22 0.67
C LYS A 49 16.96 14.54 1.92
N PRO A 50 17.08 15.71 2.58
CA PRO A 50 16.20 16.07 3.69
C PRO A 50 14.73 16.15 3.28
N LEU A 51 14.44 16.62 2.06
CA LEU A 51 13.07 16.66 1.56
C LEU A 51 12.52 15.25 1.30
N MET A 52 13.28 14.36 0.64
CA MET A 52 12.90 12.94 0.49
C MET A 52 12.58 12.29 1.83
N LEU A 53 13.48 12.47 2.81
CA LEU A 53 13.31 11.92 4.15
C LEU A 53 12.04 12.46 4.78
N LYS A 54 11.84 13.79 4.73
CA LYS A 54 10.63 14.43 5.26
C LYS A 54 9.34 13.86 4.65
N GLN A 55 9.28 13.71 3.33
CA GLN A 55 8.12 13.14 2.64
C GLN A 55 7.86 11.70 3.09
N THR A 56 8.87 10.84 3.03
CA THR A 56 8.75 9.42 3.37
C THR A 56 8.41 9.19 4.85
N THR A 57 9.04 9.91 5.77
CA THR A 57 8.76 9.77 7.21
C THR A 57 7.38 10.31 7.59
N THR A 58 6.90 11.37 6.91
CA THR A 58 5.55 11.90 7.12
C THR A 58 4.51 10.88 6.68
N THR A 59 4.69 10.28 5.50
CA THR A 59 3.78 9.25 4.99
C THR A 59 3.81 7.98 5.85
N LEU A 60 5.00 7.51 6.25
CA LEU A 60 5.12 6.36 7.15
C LEU A 60 4.44 6.61 8.50
N ARG A 61 4.58 7.82 9.06
CA ARG A 61 3.89 8.18 10.30
C ARG A 61 2.37 8.18 10.12
N PHE A 62 1.88 8.62 8.96
CA PHE A 62 0.45 8.61 8.65
C PHE A 62 -0.09 7.18 8.58
N TYR A 63 0.58 6.28 7.85
CA TYR A 63 0.17 4.86 7.81
C TYR A 63 0.24 4.19 9.17
N ALA A 64 1.27 4.45 9.97
CA ALA A 64 1.45 3.82 11.28
C ALA A 64 0.46 4.34 12.33
N SER A 65 0.09 5.63 12.27
CA SER A 65 -0.82 6.23 13.24
C SER A 65 -2.29 5.97 12.92
N GLY A 66 -2.64 5.80 11.64
CA GLY A 66 -4.02 5.79 11.17
C GLY A 66 -4.77 7.09 11.48
N SER A 67 -4.04 8.16 11.82
CA SER A 67 -4.58 9.45 12.23
C SER A 67 -4.82 10.37 11.03
N TYR A 68 -5.53 11.47 11.23
CA TYR A 68 -5.77 12.44 10.17
C TYR A 68 -4.45 13.03 9.65
N GLN A 69 -4.45 13.39 8.36
CA GLN A 69 -3.28 13.94 7.69
C GLN A 69 -2.76 15.20 8.39
N PHE A 70 -3.67 16.06 8.88
CA PHE A 70 -3.32 17.28 9.58
C PHE A 70 -2.59 17.00 10.90
N ASP A 71 -3.08 16.09 11.72
CA ASP A 71 -2.45 15.76 13.01
C ASP A 71 -1.05 15.17 12.84
N THR A 72 -0.89 14.37 11.78
CA THR A 72 0.42 13.79 11.43
C THR A 72 1.38 14.85 10.87
N ALA A 73 0.90 15.80 10.08
CA ALA A 73 1.69 16.84 9.40
C ALA A 73 2.04 18.04 10.29
N SER A 74 1.16 18.37 11.24
CA SER A 74 1.29 19.48 12.20
C SER A 74 2.18 19.14 13.39
N ASN A 75 2.78 17.95 13.41
CA ASN A 75 3.79 17.60 14.40
C ASN A 75 4.97 18.58 14.32
N LYS A 76 5.47 19.02 15.48
CA LYS A 76 6.61 19.93 15.65
C LYS A 76 7.84 19.54 14.82
N HIS A 77 8.00 18.27 14.49
CA HIS A 77 9.11 17.75 13.70
C HIS A 77 8.93 17.88 12.17
N PHE A 78 7.71 18.03 11.67
CA PHE A 78 7.42 18.03 10.23
C PHE A 78 6.89 19.38 9.74
N CYS A 79 6.10 20.14 10.52
CA CYS A 79 5.56 21.46 10.14
C CYS A 79 5.15 21.54 8.65
N MET A 80 4.13 20.79 8.26
CA MET A 80 3.61 20.76 6.88
C MET A 80 2.13 21.13 6.86
N THR A 81 1.70 21.78 5.77
CA THR A 81 0.27 21.95 5.51
C THR A 81 -0.36 20.59 5.17
N GLN A 82 -1.65 20.42 5.46
CA GLN A 82 -2.38 19.21 5.08
C GLN A 82 -2.31 18.94 3.58
N SER A 83 -2.39 19.98 2.74
CA SER A 83 -2.23 19.85 1.28
C SER A 83 -0.85 19.30 0.87
N SER A 84 0.21 19.66 1.59
CA SER A 84 1.55 19.13 1.33
C SER A 84 1.67 17.69 1.80
N ALA A 85 1.10 17.35 2.96
CA ALA A 85 1.05 15.98 3.45
C ALA A 85 0.28 15.05 2.50
N SER A 86 -0.88 15.50 1.98
CA SER A 86 -1.67 14.78 0.97
C SER A 86 -0.83 14.44 -0.26
N ARG A 87 -0.08 15.41 -0.82
CA ARG A 87 0.82 15.16 -1.94
C ARG A 87 1.91 14.14 -1.61
N CYS A 88 2.52 14.22 -0.42
CA CYS A 88 3.54 13.27 0.01
C CYS A 88 2.99 11.85 0.16
N ILE A 89 1.77 11.72 0.72
CA ILE A 89 1.10 10.44 0.87
C ILE A 89 0.85 9.84 -0.51
N ASN A 90 0.31 10.62 -1.45
CA ASN A 90 0.05 10.16 -2.81
C ASN A 90 1.34 9.74 -3.52
N GLU A 91 2.37 10.59 -3.52
CA GLU A 91 3.67 10.30 -4.17
C GLU A 91 4.30 9.01 -3.62
N VAL A 92 4.30 8.83 -2.31
CA VAL A 92 4.87 7.63 -1.67
C VAL A 92 3.99 6.40 -1.92
N THR A 93 2.65 6.54 -1.87
CA THR A 93 1.72 5.44 -2.21
C THR A 93 1.95 4.95 -3.64
N GLU A 94 2.00 5.87 -4.60
CA GLU A 94 2.25 5.56 -6.01
C GLU A 94 3.61 4.90 -6.23
N ALA A 95 4.63 5.32 -5.47
CA ALA A 95 5.95 4.70 -5.52
C ALA A 95 5.94 3.27 -4.93
N LEU A 96 5.17 3.01 -3.87
CA LEU A 96 5.01 1.68 -3.27
C LEU A 96 4.20 0.74 -4.16
N ASN A 97 3.24 1.27 -4.92
CA ASN A 97 2.41 0.51 -5.86
C ASN A 97 3.11 0.18 -7.19
N GLN A 98 4.33 0.68 -7.43
CA GLN A 98 5.10 0.27 -8.60
C GLN A 98 5.37 -1.24 -8.56
N ASP A 99 5.19 -1.93 -9.70
CA ASP A 99 5.36 -3.38 -9.82
C ASP A 99 6.69 -3.90 -9.24
N ALA A 100 7.76 -3.12 -9.39
CA ALA A 100 9.08 -3.46 -8.87
C ALA A 100 9.15 -3.55 -7.33
N VAL A 101 8.31 -2.77 -6.63
CA VAL A 101 8.21 -2.77 -5.17
C VAL A 101 7.12 -3.73 -4.72
N LEU A 102 5.93 -3.64 -5.33
CA LEU A 102 4.76 -4.40 -4.93
C LEU A 102 4.98 -5.91 -5.06
N ASN A 103 5.54 -6.39 -6.18
CA ASN A 103 5.83 -7.82 -6.39
C ASN A 103 6.94 -8.37 -5.49
N ARG A 104 7.72 -7.49 -4.84
CA ARG A 104 8.72 -7.90 -3.85
C ARG A 104 8.08 -8.12 -2.48
N CYS A 105 7.09 -7.30 -2.13
CA CYS A 105 6.42 -7.31 -0.83
C CYS A 105 5.22 -8.26 -0.79
N ILE A 106 4.45 -8.35 -1.88
CA ILE A 106 3.25 -9.18 -2.00
C ILE A 106 3.53 -10.25 -3.04
N ARG A 107 3.48 -11.52 -2.62
CA ARG A 107 3.66 -12.67 -3.51
C ARG A 107 2.49 -13.63 -3.35
N PHE A 108 1.70 -13.73 -4.40
CA PHE A 108 0.70 -14.79 -4.53
C PHE A 108 1.37 -16.06 -5.07
N PRO A 109 0.83 -17.24 -4.74
CA PRO A 109 1.31 -18.51 -5.27
C PRO A 109 1.24 -18.52 -6.80
N ARG A 110 2.34 -18.87 -7.47
CA ARG A 110 2.45 -18.84 -8.94
C ARG A 110 2.50 -20.22 -9.59
N ASN A 111 2.63 -21.27 -8.80
CA ASN A 111 2.73 -22.64 -9.28
C ASN A 111 1.99 -23.61 -8.34
N MET A 112 1.79 -24.84 -8.82
CA MET A 112 1.06 -25.87 -8.08
C MET A 112 1.72 -26.26 -6.76
N ASN A 113 3.05 -26.13 -6.64
CA ASN A 113 3.75 -26.45 -5.40
C ASN A 113 3.45 -25.39 -4.33
N GLU A 114 3.53 -24.10 -4.68
CA GLU A 114 3.17 -22.99 -3.76
C GLU A 114 1.67 -23.02 -3.39
N LEU A 115 0.80 -23.45 -4.31
CA LEU A 115 -0.62 -23.69 -4.01
C LEU A 115 -0.82 -24.90 -3.09
N HIS A 116 0.03 -25.92 -3.19
CA HIS A 116 -0.04 -27.08 -2.31
C HIS A 116 0.28 -26.70 -0.87
N ASP A 117 1.23 -25.79 -0.64
CA ASP A 117 1.55 -25.29 0.70
C ASP A 117 0.36 -24.57 1.38
N LEU A 118 -0.54 -23.99 0.59
CA LEU A 118 -1.77 -23.35 1.09
C LEU A 118 -2.88 -24.36 1.44
N ARG A 119 -2.75 -25.64 1.06
CA ARG A 119 -3.71 -26.70 1.41
C ARG A 119 -3.87 -26.87 2.92
N HIS A 120 -2.83 -26.60 3.70
CA HIS A 120 -2.91 -26.59 5.15
C HIS A 120 -3.97 -25.62 5.71
N PHE A 121 -4.29 -24.54 4.99
CA PHE A 121 -5.37 -23.64 5.38
C PHE A 121 -6.73 -24.33 5.26
N TYR A 122 -6.97 -25.04 4.15
CA TYR A 122 -8.17 -25.83 3.96
C TYR A 122 -8.28 -26.97 4.99
N GLU A 123 -7.18 -27.70 5.25
CA GLU A 123 -7.17 -28.79 6.24
C GLU A 123 -7.56 -28.31 7.65
N ARG A 124 -7.23 -27.06 7.99
CA ARG A 124 -7.49 -26.49 9.31
C ARG A 124 -8.83 -25.77 9.44
N TYR A 125 -9.29 -25.12 8.37
CA TYR A 125 -10.44 -24.21 8.41
C TYR A 125 -11.57 -24.60 7.46
N GLU A 126 -11.41 -25.68 6.68
CA GLU A 126 -12.37 -26.22 5.70
C GLU A 126 -12.84 -25.20 4.66
N PHE A 127 -12.06 -24.13 4.44
CA PHE A 127 -12.38 -23.08 3.48
C PHE A 127 -11.55 -23.25 2.19
N PRO A 128 -12.16 -23.68 1.08
CA PRO A 128 -11.44 -24.01 -0.15
C PRO A 128 -11.02 -22.76 -0.94
N GLY A 129 -9.99 -22.89 -1.76
CA GLY A 129 -9.62 -21.87 -2.75
C GLY A 129 -8.88 -20.64 -2.21
N VAL A 130 -8.40 -20.68 -0.95
CA VAL A 130 -7.65 -19.56 -0.35
C VAL A 130 -6.25 -19.46 -0.94
N ILE A 131 -5.95 -18.29 -1.50
CA ILE A 131 -4.59 -17.93 -1.95
C ILE A 131 -3.95 -16.83 -1.09
N GLY A 132 -4.69 -16.28 -0.15
CA GLY A 132 -4.25 -15.22 0.75
C GLY A 132 -5.35 -14.79 1.73
N CYS A 133 -4.94 -14.10 2.78
CA CYS A 133 -5.80 -13.58 3.83
C CYS A 133 -5.47 -12.10 4.03
N ILE A 134 -6.49 -11.24 3.99
CA ILE A 134 -6.36 -9.81 4.25
C ILE A 134 -7.17 -9.49 5.51
N ASP A 135 -6.51 -8.89 6.50
CA ASP A 135 -7.19 -8.38 7.68
C ASP A 135 -7.85 -7.03 7.36
N PHE A 136 -9.01 -6.77 7.94
CA PHE A 136 -9.77 -5.56 7.69
C PHE A 136 -9.18 -4.36 8.41
N THR A 137 -9.22 -3.19 7.76
CA THR A 137 -8.83 -1.93 8.40
C THR A 137 -10.07 -1.08 8.65
N HIS A 138 -10.39 -0.86 9.92
CA HIS A 138 -11.44 0.09 10.32
C HIS A 138 -10.88 1.50 10.39
N VAL A 139 -11.16 2.32 9.37
CA VAL A 139 -10.79 3.74 9.34
C VAL A 139 -11.85 4.55 10.08
N ALA A 140 -11.46 5.26 11.13
CA ALA A 140 -12.37 6.08 11.92
C ALA A 140 -12.95 7.23 11.06
N ILE A 141 -14.25 7.46 11.19
CA ILE A 141 -14.96 8.53 10.49
C ILE A 141 -15.62 9.50 11.46
N VAL A 142 -15.87 10.72 10.98
CA VAL A 142 -16.81 11.62 11.64
C VAL A 142 -18.21 11.07 11.44
N ALA A 143 -19.06 11.17 12.45
CA ALA A 143 -20.43 10.70 12.38
C ALA A 143 -21.16 11.29 11.16
N PRO A 144 -21.86 10.47 10.37
CA PRO A 144 -22.85 10.98 9.44
C PRO A 144 -23.94 11.74 10.22
N ASN A 145 -24.70 12.61 9.53
CA ASN A 145 -25.81 13.30 10.17
C ASN A 145 -26.83 12.29 10.73
N GLU A 146 -27.28 12.48 11.97
CA GLU A 146 -28.20 11.56 12.67
C GLU A 146 -29.51 11.28 11.88
N ASN A 147 -29.91 12.21 11.01
CA ASN A 147 -31.14 12.14 10.21
C ASN A 147 -30.91 11.69 8.75
N ASP A 148 -29.72 11.18 8.41
CA ASP A 148 -29.47 10.67 7.07
C ASP A 148 -30.18 9.31 6.88
N ALA A 149 -31.25 9.31 6.08
CA ALA A 149 -32.04 8.12 5.81
C ALA A 149 -31.27 7.05 5.00
N GLN A 150 -30.23 7.43 4.25
CA GLN A 150 -29.40 6.51 3.47
C GLN A 150 -28.17 6.04 4.25
N HIS A 151 -27.66 6.88 5.16
CA HIS A 151 -26.43 6.62 5.91
C HIS A 151 -26.62 6.82 7.42
N PRO A 152 -27.50 6.05 8.08
CA PRO A 152 -27.77 6.24 9.49
C PRO A 152 -26.52 5.91 10.34
N GLU A 153 -26.28 6.62 11.44
CA GLU A 153 -25.04 6.49 12.23
C GLU A 153 -24.74 5.04 12.67
N HIS A 154 -25.77 4.31 13.09
CA HIS A 154 -25.62 2.97 13.67
C HIS A 154 -25.00 1.93 12.73
N ILE A 155 -25.04 2.14 11.41
CA ILE A 155 -24.40 1.22 10.44
C ILE A 155 -22.87 1.40 10.37
N TYR A 156 -22.33 2.46 10.99
CA TYR A 156 -20.89 2.73 11.03
C TYR A 156 -20.25 2.40 12.38
N VAL A 157 -21.03 1.98 13.38
CA VAL A 157 -20.50 1.59 14.69
C VAL A 157 -19.81 0.23 14.57
N ASN A 158 -18.52 0.18 14.88
CA ASN A 158 -17.78 -1.07 14.90
C ASN A 158 -17.87 -1.79 16.25
N ARG A 159 -17.27 -3.00 16.34
CA ARG A 159 -17.18 -3.80 17.56
C ARG A 159 -16.52 -3.09 18.75
N LYS A 160 -15.66 -2.09 18.49
CA LYS A 160 -14.96 -1.28 19.51
C LYS A 160 -15.75 -0.03 19.91
N ASN A 161 -17.02 0.07 19.49
CA ASN A 161 -17.93 1.19 19.79
C ASN A 161 -17.42 2.55 19.31
N TYR A 162 -16.73 2.61 18.17
CA TYR A 162 -16.48 3.86 17.47
C TYR A 162 -16.94 3.80 16.01
N LEU A 163 -17.17 4.97 15.41
CA LEU A 163 -17.64 5.09 14.04
C LEU A 163 -16.49 4.89 13.07
N SER A 164 -16.63 3.94 12.17
CA SER A 164 -15.60 3.60 11.20
C SER A 164 -16.15 2.92 9.96
N ILE A 165 -15.42 3.02 8.86
CA ILE A 165 -15.68 2.26 7.64
C ILE A 165 -14.63 1.16 7.52
N ASN A 166 -15.07 0.00 7.07
CA ASN A 166 -14.17 -1.07 6.66
C ASN A 166 -13.61 -0.76 5.27
N VAL A 167 -12.29 -0.78 5.14
CA VAL A 167 -11.56 -0.47 3.90
C VAL A 167 -10.71 -1.67 3.49
#